data_AF-A0A949P753-F1
#
_entry.id   AF-A0A949P753-F1
#
_cell.length_a   1.000
_cell.length_b   1.000
_cell.length_c   1.000
_cell.angle_alpha   90.00
_cell.angle_beta   90.00
_cell.angle_gamma   90.00
#
_symmetry.space_group_name_H-M   'P 1'
#
loop_
_entity.id
_entity.type
_entity.pdbx_description
1 polymer ?
#
loop_
_entity_poly.entity_id
_entity_poly.type
_entity_poly.pdbx_seq_one_letter_code
_entity_poly.pdbx_strand_id
1 'polypeptide(L)'
;MPDTKDSTSRPAKKPDDASVGEVIDFVKTYALQETVGPLKGAGSWLGFGTAAALTLSLGLMFLLIGLLRVLQTEWDRSATGSLSWVAYAITLLVTIVVLGLTVMRIKKSTLNKEPK
;
A
#
# COMPACT_ATOMS: atom_id res chain seq x y z
N MET A 1 -55.63 56.68 -14.93
CA MET A 1 -54.84 56.43 -16.15
C MET A 1 -54.82 57.69 -17.00
N PRO A 2 -53.77 58.01 -17.79
CA PRO A 2 -52.83 57.10 -18.50
C PRO A 2 -51.35 57.21 -18.01
N ASP A 3 -50.57 56.12 -17.92
CA ASP A 3 -49.80 55.37 -18.95
C ASP A 3 -48.62 56.21 -19.51
N THR A 4 -47.33 55.83 -19.43
CA THR A 4 -46.74 54.66 -20.09
C THR A 4 -45.22 54.58 -19.79
N LYS A 5 -44.73 53.34 -19.62
CA LYS A 5 -43.50 52.75 -20.17
C LYS A 5 -42.13 53.35 -19.79
N ASP A 6 -41.36 52.58 -19.02
CA ASP A 6 -40.00 52.28 -19.46
C ASP A 6 -39.70 50.77 -19.30
N SER A 7 -39.69 50.12 -20.45
CA SER A 7 -39.39 48.71 -20.63
C SER A 7 -37.89 48.53 -20.84
N THR A 8 -37.29 47.77 -19.91
CA THR A 8 -36.34 46.66 -20.13
C THR A 8 -35.26 46.82 -21.20
N SER A 9 -33.99 46.68 -20.78
CA SER A 9 -32.96 45.89 -21.51
C SER A 9 -31.74 45.64 -20.62
N ARG A 10 -31.83 44.74 -19.63
CA ARG A 10 -30.62 44.06 -19.13
C ARG A 10 -30.43 42.83 -20.03
N PRO A 11 -29.22 42.57 -20.56
CA PRO A 11 -29.00 41.39 -21.38
C PRO A 11 -29.22 40.17 -20.48
N ALA A 12 -30.28 39.41 -20.75
CA ALA A 12 -30.49 38.11 -20.15
C ALA A 12 -29.35 37.21 -20.64
N LYS A 13 -28.40 36.92 -19.73
CA LYS A 13 -27.39 35.89 -19.96
C LYS A 13 -28.14 34.59 -20.18
N LYS A 14 -27.98 34.00 -21.38
CA LYS A 14 -28.70 32.79 -21.80
C LYS A 14 -28.59 31.69 -20.72
N PRO A 15 -29.68 31.01 -20.32
CA PRO A 15 -29.66 30.06 -19.20
C PRO A 15 -29.13 28.66 -19.55
N ASP A 16 -28.83 28.38 -20.82
CA ASP A 16 -28.77 26.98 -21.29
C ASP A 16 -27.40 26.30 -21.10
N ASP A 17 -26.34 27.06 -20.81
CA ASP A 17 -25.00 26.52 -20.52
C ASP A 17 -24.73 26.33 -19.02
N ALA A 18 -25.60 26.85 -18.15
CA ALA A 18 -25.48 26.71 -16.70
C ALA A 18 -25.90 25.31 -16.20
N SER A 19 -26.68 24.53 -16.97
CA SER A 19 -27.29 23.32 -16.41
C SER A 19 -26.47 22.04 -16.60
N VAL A 20 -25.83 21.83 -17.75
CA VAL A 20 -25.16 20.56 -18.05
C VAL A 20 -23.70 20.55 -17.58
N GLY A 21 -22.98 21.65 -17.79
CA GLY A 21 -21.59 21.79 -17.33
C GLY A 21 -21.48 21.73 -15.80
N GLU A 22 -22.43 22.35 -15.10
CA GLU A 22 -22.48 22.38 -13.63
C GLU A 22 -22.78 20.98 -13.05
N VAL A 23 -23.68 20.20 -13.66
CA VAL A 23 -23.96 18.81 -13.26
C VAL A 23 -22.75 17.90 -13.50
N ILE A 24 -22.05 18.05 -14.63
CA ILE A 24 -20.83 17.30 -14.92
C ILE A 24 -19.74 17.61 -13.88
N ASP A 25 -19.56 18.89 -13.54
CA ASP A 25 -18.58 19.30 -12.54
C ASP A 25 -18.94 18.78 -11.13
N PHE A 26 -20.23 18.75 -10.78
CA PHE A 26 -20.69 18.15 -9.52
C PHE A 26 -20.40 16.65 -9.45
N VAL A 27 -20.69 15.88 -10.50
CA VAL A 27 -20.42 14.44 -10.54
C VAL A 27 -18.91 14.16 -10.48
N LYS A 28 -18.11 14.94 -11.21
CA LYS A 28 -16.65 14.82 -11.22
C LYS A 28 -16.05 15.13 -9.84
N THR A 29 -16.54 16.18 -9.19
CA THR A 29 -16.10 16.56 -7.85
C THR A 29 -16.48 15.50 -6.81
N TYR A 30 -17.67 14.92 -6.92
CA TYR A 30 -18.15 13.84 -6.05
C TYR A 30 -17.32 12.56 -6.22
N ALA A 31 -17.09 12.13 -7.46
CA ALA A 31 -16.23 10.98 -7.77
C ALA A 31 -14.80 11.17 -7.25
N LEU A 32 -14.25 12.38 -7.34
CA LEU A 32 -12.95 12.71 -6.75
C LEU A 32 -13.00 12.72 -5.22
N GLN A 33 -14.07 13.20 -4.61
CA GLN A 33 -14.20 13.23 -3.15
C GLN A 33 -14.30 11.82 -2.55
N GLU A 34 -15.05 10.93 -3.20
CA GLU A 34 -15.17 9.52 -2.80
C GLU A 34 -13.91 8.70 -3.08
N THR A 35 -13.07 9.09 -4.04
CA THR A 35 -11.84 8.33 -4.37
C THR A 35 -10.59 8.87 -3.68
N VAL A 36 -10.43 10.18 -3.53
CA VAL A 36 -9.21 10.80 -2.99
C VAL A 36 -9.07 10.54 -1.48
N GLY A 37 -10.19 10.50 -0.74
CA GLY A 37 -10.19 10.12 0.68
C GLY A 37 -9.55 8.74 0.93
N PRO A 38 -10.08 7.66 0.32
CA PRO A 38 -9.49 6.33 0.46
C PRO A 38 -8.09 6.21 -0.15
N LEU A 39 -7.80 6.91 -1.26
CA LEU A 39 -6.49 6.85 -1.91
C LEU A 39 -5.36 7.42 -1.04
N LYS A 40 -5.63 8.54 -0.35
CA LYS A 40 -4.66 9.16 0.56
C LYS A 40 -4.38 8.27 1.79
N GLY A 41 -5.40 7.58 2.29
CA GLY A 41 -5.26 6.59 3.36
C GLY A 41 -4.46 5.37 2.91
N ALA A 42 -4.76 4.84 1.72
CA ALA A 42 -4.04 3.70 1.15
C ALA A 42 -2.57 4.01 0.87
N GLY A 43 -2.24 5.21 0.41
CA GLY A 43 -0.86 5.64 0.16
C GLY A 43 0.00 5.63 1.43
N SER A 44 -0.53 6.14 2.54
CA SER A 44 0.17 6.11 3.84
C SER A 44 0.36 4.67 4.35
N TRP A 45 -0.70 3.85 4.28
CA TRP A 45 -0.64 2.44 4.67
C TRP A 45 0.38 1.64 3.84
N LEU A 46 0.41 1.85 2.53
CA LEU A 46 1.38 1.23 1.63
C LEU A 46 2.80 1.72 1.90
N GLY A 47 2.97 3.01 2.20
CA GLY A 47 4.27 3.58 2.58
C GLY A 47 4.83 2.93 3.84
N PHE A 48 4.04 2.85 4.92
CA PHE A 48 4.44 2.16 6.14
C PHE A 48 4.66 0.66 5.94
N GLY A 49 3.82 0.00 5.14
CA GLY A 49 3.98 -1.40 4.79
C GLY A 49 5.30 -1.67 4.06
N THR A 50 5.66 -0.82 3.11
CA THR A 50 6.91 -0.92 2.35
C THR A 50 8.13 -0.66 3.24
N ALA A 51 8.09 0.39 4.06
CA ALA A 51 9.17 0.70 5.00
C ALA A 51 9.39 -0.43 6.02
N ALA A 52 8.30 -0.99 6.55
CA ALA A 52 8.36 -2.14 7.45
C ALA A 52 8.94 -3.38 6.74
N ALA A 53 8.50 -3.67 5.51
CA ALA A 53 9.02 -4.80 4.73
C ALA A 53 10.52 -4.67 4.45
N LEU A 54 10.99 -3.48 4.06
CA LEU A 54 12.41 -3.22 3.81
C LEU A 54 13.24 -3.37 5.09
N THR A 55 12.80 -2.75 6.18
CA THR A 55 13.51 -2.80 7.47
C THR A 55 13.59 -4.23 8.00
N LEU A 56 12.48 -4.98 7.91
CA LEU A 56 12.41 -6.37 8.35
C LEU A 56 13.27 -7.29 7.47
N SER A 57 13.24 -7.09 6.14
CA SER A 57 14.09 -7.82 5.21
C SER A 57 15.58 -7.61 5.53
N LEU A 58 15.97 -6.37 5.81
CA LEU A 58 17.35 -6.03 6.13
C LEU A 58 17.79 -6.65 7.47
N GLY A 59 16.95 -6.57 8.50
CA GLY A 59 17.20 -7.21 9.79
C GLY A 59 17.35 -8.73 9.67
N LEU A 60 16.46 -9.37 8.91
CA LEU A 60 16.52 -10.81 8.67
C LEU A 60 17.79 -11.20 7.90
N MET A 61 18.22 -10.39 6.92
CA MET A 61 19.48 -10.62 6.19
C MET A 61 20.68 -10.61 7.13
N PHE A 62 20.77 -9.64 8.04
CA PHE A 62 21.85 -9.59 9.03
C PHE A 62 21.81 -10.77 9.99
N LEU A 63 20.64 -11.21 10.43
CA LEU A 63 20.51 -12.40 11.29
C LEU A 63 20.98 -13.67 10.58
N LEU A 64 20.65 -13.85 9.30
CA LEU A 64 21.09 -15.03 8.53
C LEU A 64 22.61 -15.02 8.30
N ILE A 65 23.19 -13.86 7.99
CA ILE A 65 24.64 -13.72 7.88
C ILE A 65 25.31 -13.97 9.24
N GLY A 66 24.75 -13.43 10.32
CA GLY A 66 25.24 -13.64 11.68
C GLY A 66 25.20 -15.11 12.10
N LEU A 67 24.10 -15.82 11.81
CA LEU A 67 23.98 -17.25 12.06
C LEU A 67 25.03 -18.06 11.28
N LEU A 68 25.17 -17.79 9.97
CA LEU A 68 26.18 -18.44 9.15
C LEU A 68 27.58 -18.17 9.71
N ARG A 69 27.82 -16.94 10.17
CA ARG A 69 29.10 -16.55 10.76
C ARG A 69 29.38 -17.32 12.05
N VAL A 70 28.43 -17.39 12.97
CA VAL A 70 28.57 -18.14 14.24
C VAL A 70 28.84 -19.62 13.97
N LEU A 71 28.10 -20.23 13.03
CA LEU A 71 28.35 -21.62 12.65
C LEU A 71 29.80 -21.80 12.16
N GLN A 72 30.28 -20.92 11.29
CA GLN A 72 31.63 -21.01 10.75
C GLN A 72 32.73 -20.64 11.78
N THR A 73 32.46 -19.77 12.76
CA THR A 73 33.49 -19.34 13.74
C THR A 73 33.59 -20.27 14.93
N GLU A 74 32.47 -20.78 15.43
CA GLU A 74 32.45 -21.65 16.62
C GLU A 74 32.58 -23.13 16.27
N TRP A 75 32.30 -23.50 15.02
CA TRP A 75 32.35 -24.88 14.56
C TRP A 75 33.30 -25.04 13.37
N ASP A 76 34.60 -25.18 13.65
CA ASP A 76 35.70 -25.25 12.68
C ASP A 76 35.48 -26.23 11.52
N ARG A 77 34.86 -27.40 11.81
CA ARG A 77 34.54 -28.42 10.80
C ARG A 77 33.51 -27.93 9.77
N SER A 78 32.67 -26.97 10.13
CA SER A 78 31.68 -26.36 9.24
C SER A 78 32.26 -25.18 8.44
N ALA A 79 33.49 -24.74 8.74
CA ALA A 79 34.20 -23.72 8.00
C ALA A 79 35.23 -24.29 7.01
N THR A 80 35.82 -25.46 7.30
CA THR A 80 36.90 -26.04 6.49
C THR A 80 36.73 -27.54 6.24
N GLY A 81 37.32 -28.03 5.14
CA GLY A 81 37.26 -29.45 4.76
C GLY A 81 35.95 -29.88 4.12
N SER A 82 35.68 -31.19 4.14
CA SER A 82 34.54 -31.83 3.46
C SER A 82 33.16 -31.54 4.09
N LEU A 83 33.12 -30.95 5.29
CA LEU A 83 31.90 -30.62 6.02
C LEU A 83 31.54 -29.13 5.95
N SER A 84 32.28 -28.33 5.19
CA SER A 84 32.01 -26.88 5.02
C SER A 84 30.61 -26.56 4.49
N TRP A 85 30.01 -27.46 3.71
CA TRP A 85 28.65 -27.30 3.20
C TRP A 85 27.57 -27.30 4.30
N VAL A 86 27.86 -27.87 5.48
CA VAL A 86 26.90 -28.02 6.59
C VAL A 86 26.44 -26.67 7.12
N ALA A 87 27.33 -25.68 7.25
CA ALA A 87 26.97 -24.34 7.72
C ALA A 87 25.92 -23.69 6.79
N TYR A 88 26.09 -23.86 5.48
CA TYR A 88 25.14 -23.37 4.48
C TYR A 88 23.82 -24.15 4.49
N ALA A 89 23.88 -25.48 4.65
CA ALA A 89 22.69 -26.32 4.73
C ALA A 89 21.81 -25.96 5.95
N ILE A 90 22.43 -25.73 7.12
CA ILE A 90 21.72 -25.29 8.33
C ILE A 90 21.10 -23.90 8.11
N THR A 91 21.88 -22.95 7.57
CA THR A 91 21.38 -21.58 7.30
C THR A 91 20.22 -21.59 6.30
N LEU A 92 20.28 -22.45 5.28
CA LEU A 92 19.20 -22.64 4.31
C LEU A 92 17.95 -23.24 4.99
N LEU A 93 18.11 -24.26 5.83
CA LEU A 93 17.02 -24.86 6.56
C LEU A 93 16.31 -23.84 7.45
N VAL A 94 17.07 -23.03 8.20
CA VAL A 94 16.52 -21.94 9.02
C VAL A 94 15.75 -20.93 8.14
N THR A 95 16.29 -20.59 6.97
CA THR A 95 15.61 -19.71 6.01
C THR A 95 14.27 -20.29 5.56
N ILE A 96 14.23 -21.58 5.22
CA ILE A 96 12.99 -22.27 4.81
C ILE A 96 11.97 -22.30 5.96
N VAL A 97 12.41 -22.56 7.19
CA VAL A 97 11.53 -22.54 8.37
C VAL A 97 10.93 -21.15 8.58
N VAL A 98 11.76 -20.10 8.55
CA VAL A 98 11.27 -18.71 8.70
C VAL A 98 10.33 -18.35 7.56
N LEU A 99 10.64 -18.74 6.32
CA LEU A 99 9.75 -18.52 5.17
C LEU A 99 8.41 -19.26 5.35
N GLY A 100 8.44 -20.51 5.79
CA GLY A 100 7.23 -21.28 6.10
C GLY A 100 6.38 -20.59 7.17
N LEU A 101 7.00 -20.14 8.27
CA LEU A 101 6.32 -19.43 9.35
C LEU A 101 5.72 -18.09 8.88
N THR A 102 6.44 -17.33 8.06
CA THR A 102 5.93 -16.06 7.53
C THR A 102 4.73 -16.30 6.61
N VAL A 103 4.79 -17.28 5.70
CA VAL A 103 3.66 -17.67 4.83
C VAL A 103 2.47 -18.13 5.65
N MET A 104 2.68 -18.97 6.68
CA MET A 104 1.61 -19.43 7.58
C MET A 104 0.94 -18.28 8.34
N ARG A 105 1.65 -17.17 8.57
CA ARG A 105 1.13 -16.02 9.32
C ARG A 105 0.27 -15.08 8.47
N ILE A 106 0.34 -15.17 7.14
CA ILE A 106 -0.48 -14.37 6.23
C ILE A 106 -1.95 -14.80 6.37
N LYS A 107 -2.73 -14.02 7.13
CA LYS A 107 -4.19 -14.23 7.24
C LYS A 107 -4.87 -13.71 5.98
N LYS A 108 -5.74 -14.53 5.38
CA LYS A 108 -6.63 -14.07 4.29
C LYS A 108 -7.63 -13.07 4.86
N SER A 109 -7.44 -11.78 4.57
CA SER A 109 -8.42 -10.75 4.91
C SER A 109 -9.46 -10.70 3.81
N THR A 110 -10.65 -11.26 4.04
CA THR A 110 -11.79 -11.05 3.15
C THR A 110 -12.27 -9.61 3.34
N LEU A 111 -12.31 -8.84 2.25
CA LEU A 111 -12.73 -7.44 2.25
C LEU A 111 -14.23 -7.26 2.61
N ASN A 112 -15.02 -8.34 2.55
CA ASN A 112 -16.43 -8.31 2.91
C ASN A 112 -16.62 -8.58 4.41
N LYS A 113 -16.83 -7.51 5.19
CA LYS A 113 -17.59 -7.63 6.43
C LYS A 113 -19.05 -7.53 6.04
N GLU A 114 -19.76 -8.65 5.97
CA GLU A 114 -21.21 -8.59 5.87
C GLU A 114 -21.74 -7.82 7.08
N PRO A 115 -22.60 -6.80 6.88
CA PRO A 115 -23.24 -6.11 7.99
C PRO A 115 -24.11 -7.11 8.74
N LYS A 116 -23.92 -7.18 10.06
CA LYS A 116 -24.72 -7.98 10.97
C LYS A 116 -25.83 -7.14 11.56
#